data_AF-A0A4V2K6I5-F1
#
_entry.id   AF-A0A4V2K6I5-F1
#
_cell.length_a   1.000
_cell.length_b   1.000
_cell.length_c   1.000
_cell.angle_alpha   90.00
_cell.angle_beta   90.00
_cell.angle_gamma   90.00
#
_symmetry.space_group_name_H-M   'P 1'
#
loop_
_entity.id
_entity.type
_entity.pdbx_description
1 polymer ?
#
loop_
_entity_poly.entity_id
_entity_poly.type
_entity_poly.pdbx_seq_one_letter_code
_entity_poly.pdbx_strand_id
1 'polypeptide(L)'
;YQAWVEKNNFESMLPKDSKARHTGQAPANQSCLDSHVKEWLAEENMVKYTDTLFRQAAIEWLIATDQPIHAMEHPAFKNMIAIAAQATNGITIPKRKQTRQAIIALFKDNLTKLRKRLNVRF
;
A
#
# COMPACT_ATOMS: atom_id res chain seq x y z
N TYR A 1 6.01 -51.70 6.13
CA TYR A 1 5.41 -50.35 6.18
C TYR A 1 3.96 -50.38 6.64
N GLN A 2 3.03 -51.05 5.92
CA GLN A 2 1.62 -51.11 6.33
C GLN A 2 1.40 -51.70 7.74
N ALA A 3 2.05 -52.82 8.06
CA ALA A 3 2.00 -53.39 9.41
C ALA A 3 2.56 -52.45 10.52
N TRP A 4 3.43 -51.51 10.16
CA TRP A 4 3.91 -50.49 11.10
C TRP A 4 2.87 -49.37 11.25
N VAL A 5 2.25 -48.93 10.16
CA VAL A 5 1.19 -47.91 10.16
C VAL A 5 0.01 -48.37 11.02
N GLU A 6 -0.44 -49.62 10.87
CA GLU A 6 -1.50 -50.24 11.68
C GLU A 6 -1.12 -50.30 13.16
N LYS A 7 0.10 -50.76 13.47
CA LYS A 7 0.58 -50.86 14.85
C LYS A 7 0.71 -49.50 15.55
N ASN A 8 0.93 -48.43 14.80
CA ASN A 8 1.12 -47.08 15.34
C ASN A 8 -0.12 -46.18 15.16
N ASN A 9 -1.27 -46.73 14.75
CA ASN A 9 -2.50 -45.99 14.47
C ASN A 9 -2.26 -44.76 13.57
N PHE A 10 -1.35 -44.90 12.61
CA PHE A 10 -1.02 -43.82 11.68
C PHE A 10 -1.85 -43.94 10.41
N GLU A 11 -2.06 -42.82 9.70
CA GLU A 11 -2.79 -42.85 8.43
C GLU A 11 -1.83 -43.13 7.26
N SER A 12 -2.10 -44.17 6.46
CA SER A 12 -1.24 -44.50 5.32
C SER A 12 -1.31 -43.39 4.26
N MET A 13 -0.17 -42.76 4.00
CA MET A 13 0.00 -41.75 2.95
C MET A 13 0.55 -42.33 1.65
N LEU A 14 0.52 -43.66 1.49
CA LEU A 14 0.91 -44.26 0.23
C LEU A 14 -0.06 -43.84 -0.89
N PRO A 15 0.43 -43.63 -2.12
CA PRO A 15 -0.40 -43.16 -3.23
C PRO A 15 -1.63 -44.03 -3.51
N LYS A 16 -1.55 -45.34 -3.27
CA LYS A 16 -2.68 -46.26 -3.45
C LYS A 16 -3.78 -46.01 -2.41
N ASP A 17 -3.39 -45.88 -1.14
CA ASP A 17 -4.32 -45.73 -0.01
C ASP A 17 -4.91 -44.32 0.05
N SER A 18 -4.12 -43.30 -0.31
CA SER A 18 -4.61 -41.91 -0.44
C SER A 18 -5.62 -41.77 -1.59
N LYS A 19 -5.34 -42.37 -2.77
CA LYS A 19 -6.29 -42.35 -3.90
C LYS A 19 -7.60 -43.05 -3.56
N ALA A 20 -7.54 -44.21 -2.89
CA ALA A 20 -8.74 -44.94 -2.47
C ALA A 20 -9.65 -44.09 -1.55
N ARG A 21 -9.05 -43.27 -0.67
CA ARG A 21 -9.80 -42.33 0.20
C ARG A 21 -10.48 -41.22 -0.61
N HIS A 22 -9.77 -40.63 -1.57
CA HIS A 22 -10.33 -39.56 -2.41
C HIS A 22 -11.42 -40.06 -3.36
N THR A 23 -11.37 -41.32 -3.82
CA THR A 23 -12.40 -41.89 -4.70
C THR A 23 -13.72 -42.22 -3.98
N GLY A 24 -13.69 -42.41 -2.65
CA GLY A 24 -14.88 -42.71 -1.83
C GLY A 24 -15.53 -41.49 -1.18
N GLN A 25 -14.90 -40.33 -1.26
CA GLN A 25 -15.44 -39.07 -0.73
C GLN A 25 -16.25 -38.37 -1.82
N ALA A 26 -17.50 -38.01 -1.51
CA ALA A 26 -18.28 -37.11 -2.35
C ALA A 26 -17.44 -35.85 -2.64
N PRO A 27 -17.51 -35.26 -3.85
CA PRO A 27 -16.73 -34.07 -4.18
C PRO A 27 -17.04 -33.03 -3.12
N ALA A 28 -16.05 -32.73 -2.28
CA ALA A 28 -16.16 -31.64 -1.34
C ALA A 28 -16.42 -30.39 -2.19
N ASN A 29 -17.59 -29.76 -2.00
CA ASN A 29 -17.89 -28.46 -2.57
C ASN A 29 -16.85 -27.50 -1.99
N GLN A 30 -15.71 -27.38 -2.68
CA GLN A 30 -14.74 -26.35 -2.40
C GLN A 30 -15.50 -25.05 -2.59
N SER A 31 -15.74 -24.32 -1.50
CA SER A 31 -16.32 -22.99 -1.58
C SER A 31 -15.33 -22.17 -2.39
N CYS A 32 -15.63 -21.97 -3.67
CA CYS A 32 -14.88 -21.03 -4.48
C CYS A 32 -14.95 -19.69 -3.75
N LEU A 33 -13.83 -18.96 -3.69
CA LEU A 33 -13.75 -17.69 -2.98
C LEU A 33 -14.68 -16.62 -3.57
N ASP A 34 -15.42 -16.91 -4.65
CA ASP A 34 -16.43 -16.05 -5.28
C ASP A 34 -17.37 -15.36 -4.30
N SER A 35 -17.77 -16.02 -3.20
CA SER A 35 -18.67 -15.38 -2.22
C SER A 35 -18.04 -14.18 -1.49
N HIS A 36 -16.72 -14.12 -1.42
CA HIS A 36 -15.96 -13.05 -0.75
C HIS A 36 -15.14 -12.18 -1.72
N VAL A 37 -15.02 -12.60 -2.99
CA VAL A 37 -14.40 -11.79 -4.05
C VAL A 37 -15.45 -10.80 -4.54
N LYS A 38 -15.48 -9.63 -3.90
CA LYS A 38 -16.20 -8.50 -4.46
C LYS A 38 -15.38 -7.99 -5.64
N GLU A 39 -15.95 -8.01 -6.85
CA GLU A 39 -15.35 -7.29 -7.98
C GLU A 39 -15.07 -5.87 -7.52
N TRP A 40 -13.79 -5.54 -7.46
CA TRP A 40 -13.38 -4.17 -7.24
C TRP A 40 -13.85 -3.46 -8.50
N LEU A 41 -14.99 -2.76 -8.40
CA LEU A 41 -15.41 -1.75 -9.37
C LEU A 41 -14.29 -0.72 -9.36
N ALA A 42 -13.25 -1.01 -10.15
CA ALA A 42 -12.13 -0.13 -10.38
C ALA A 42 -12.79 1.13 -10.89
N GLU A 43 -12.79 2.16 -10.05
CA GLU A 43 -13.35 3.46 -10.34
C GLU A 43 -12.89 3.83 -11.75
N GLU A 44 -13.82 3.81 -12.70
CA GLU A 44 -13.57 3.90 -14.15
C GLU A 44 -12.90 5.22 -14.57
N ASN A 45 -12.58 6.08 -13.61
CA ASN A 45 -12.09 7.44 -13.79
C ASN A 45 -10.63 7.65 -13.35
N MET A 46 -9.93 6.60 -12.89
CA MET A 46 -8.52 6.75 -12.54
C MET A 46 -7.67 6.71 -13.81
N VAL A 47 -7.35 7.88 -14.36
CA VAL A 47 -6.42 8.03 -15.49
C VAL A 47 -5.16 7.21 -15.20
N LYS A 48 -4.93 6.17 -16.00
CA LYS A 48 -3.77 5.29 -15.81
C LYS A 48 -2.50 6.12 -15.97
N TYR A 49 -1.57 5.96 -15.04
CA TYR A 49 -0.28 6.60 -15.10
C TYR A 49 0.46 6.23 -16.40
N THR A 50 0.97 7.23 -17.10
CA THR A 50 1.99 7.09 -18.14
C THR A 50 3.04 8.19 -17.97
N ASP A 51 4.30 7.88 -18.30
CA ASP A 51 5.39 8.86 -18.15
C ASP A 51 5.17 10.12 -18.99
N THR A 52 4.51 9.99 -20.14
CA THR A 52 4.18 11.12 -21.02
C THR A 52 3.12 12.02 -20.41
N LEU A 53 2.04 11.45 -19.85
CA LEU A 53 0.97 12.20 -19.22
C LEU A 53 1.45 12.89 -17.94
N PHE A 54 2.25 12.18 -17.13
CA PHE A 54 2.86 12.77 -15.94
C PHE A 54 3.78 13.94 -16.30
N ARG A 55 4.65 13.76 -17.31
CA ARG A 55 5.56 14.83 -17.77
C ARG A 55 4.79 16.05 -18.25
N GLN A 56 3.74 15.87 -19.04
CA GLN A 56 2.91 16.96 -19.53
C GLN A 56 2.24 17.72 -18.37
N ALA A 57 1.57 17.00 -17.47
CA ALA A 57 0.92 17.60 -16.30
C ALA A 57 1.91 18.36 -15.41
N ALA A 58 3.13 17.84 -15.24
CA ALA A 58 4.16 18.50 -14.46
C ALA A 58 4.67 19.79 -15.12
N ILE A 59 4.86 19.81 -16.44
CA ILE A 59 5.24 21.03 -17.19
C ILE A 59 4.14 22.09 -17.08
N GLU A 60 2.88 21.68 -17.27
CA GLU A 60 1.73 22.59 -17.14
C GLU A 60 1.64 23.18 -15.73
N TRP A 61 1.85 22.35 -14.70
CA TRP A 61 1.89 22.80 -13.32
C TRP A 61 3.02 23.82 -13.06
N LEU A 62 4.23 23.57 -13.57
CA LEU A 62 5.36 24.50 -13.43
C LEU A 62 5.02 25.88 -14.03
N ILE A 63 4.46 25.91 -15.24
CA ILE A 63 4.08 27.15 -15.93
C ILE A 63 2.96 27.86 -15.19
N ALA A 64 1.90 27.14 -14.82
CA ALA A 64 0.72 27.73 -14.19
C ALA A 64 0.99 28.32 -12.81
N THR A 65 2.02 27.83 -12.11
CA THR A 65 2.36 28.24 -10.75
C THR A 65 3.70 28.99 -10.65
N ASP A 66 4.29 29.34 -11.79
CA ASP A 66 5.57 30.04 -11.92
C ASP A 66 6.68 29.43 -11.05
N GLN A 67 6.77 28.10 -11.08
CA GLN A 67 7.75 27.36 -10.28
C GLN A 67 9.09 27.27 -11.02
N PRO A 68 10.22 27.31 -10.29
CA PRO A 68 11.52 27.12 -10.89
C PRO A 68 11.63 25.68 -11.44
N ILE A 69 12.32 25.51 -12.57
CA ILE A 69 12.53 24.20 -13.22
C ILE A 69 13.17 23.19 -12.24
N HIS A 70 14.09 23.67 -11.39
CA HIS A 70 14.75 22.86 -10.36
C HIS A 70 13.80 22.29 -9.29
N ALA A 71 12.54 22.75 -9.20
CA ALA A 71 11.54 22.15 -8.32
C ALA A 71 11.34 20.65 -8.58
N MET A 72 11.47 20.21 -9.84
CA MET A 72 11.37 18.79 -10.23
C MET A 72 12.53 17.94 -9.73
N GLU A 73 13.68 18.56 -9.47
CA GLU A 73 14.88 17.87 -8.97
C GLU A 73 14.89 17.77 -7.44
N HIS A 74 14.13 18.63 -6.77
CA HIS A 74 14.13 18.77 -5.32
C HIS A 74 13.71 17.45 -4.62
N PRO A 75 14.51 16.93 -3.68
CA PRO A 75 14.27 15.62 -3.07
C PRO A 75 12.93 15.55 -2.32
N ALA A 76 12.49 16.65 -1.69
CA ALA A 76 11.19 16.68 -1.02
C ALA A 76 10.00 16.54 -1.99
N PHE A 77 10.11 17.09 -3.20
CA PHE A 77 9.08 16.94 -4.23
C PHE A 77 9.02 15.48 -4.71
N LYS A 78 10.17 14.88 -5.03
CA LYS A 78 10.26 13.46 -5.40
C LYS A 78 9.69 12.53 -4.32
N ASN A 79 10.00 12.81 -3.04
CA ASN A 79 9.46 12.05 -1.92
C ASN A 79 7.93 12.17 -1.81
N MET A 80 7.39 13.38 -1.97
CA MET A 80 5.93 13.60 -1.96
C MET A 80 5.23 12.80 -3.06
N ILE A 81 5.78 12.77 -4.28
CA ILE A 81 5.24 11.98 -5.39
C ILE A 81 5.36 10.48 -5.12
N ALA A 82 6.48 10.00 -4.58
CA ALA A 82 6.65 8.60 -4.22
C ALA A 82 5.62 8.12 -3.18
N ILE A 83 5.33 8.97 -2.17
CA ILE A 83 4.28 8.70 -1.18
C ILE A 83 2.90 8.67 -1.85
N ALA A 84 2.61 9.63 -2.73
CA ALA A 84 1.34 9.70 -3.45
C ALA A 84 1.12 8.50 -4.37
N ALA A 85 2.16 8.01 -5.05
CA ALA A 85 2.08 6.86 -5.95
C ALA A 85 1.75 5.55 -5.24
N GLN A 86 2.00 5.46 -3.93
CA GLN A 86 1.65 4.29 -3.10
C GLN A 86 0.20 4.34 -2.58
N ALA A 87 -0.53 5.44 -2.79
CA ALA A 87 -1.89 5.57 -2.29
C ALA A 87 -2.87 4.74 -3.14
N THR A 88 -3.60 3.84 -2.49
CA THR A 88 -4.59 2.97 -3.15
C THR A 88 -5.92 3.68 -3.45
N ASN A 89 -6.28 4.67 -2.63
CA ASN A 89 -7.58 5.36 -2.69
C ASN A 89 -7.42 6.84 -3.09
N GLY A 90 -6.39 7.14 -3.90
CA GLY A 90 -6.02 8.51 -4.24
C GLY A 90 -5.45 9.31 -3.06
N ILE A 91 -5.21 10.60 -3.31
CA ILE A 91 -4.62 11.52 -2.32
C ILE A 91 -5.55 12.70 -2.03
N THR A 92 -5.62 13.11 -0.76
CA THR A 92 -6.32 14.35 -0.36
C THR A 92 -5.31 15.46 -0.16
N ILE A 93 -5.32 16.47 -1.03
CA ILE A 93 -4.44 17.64 -0.92
C ILE A 93 -4.99 18.61 0.14
N PRO A 94 -4.20 19.01 1.16
CA PRO A 94 -4.68 19.88 2.22
C PRO A 94 -5.03 21.29 1.71
N LYS A 95 -6.11 21.86 2.25
CA LYS A 95 -6.56 23.21 1.89
C LYS A 95 -5.62 24.28 2.47
N ARG A 96 -5.56 25.46 1.85
CA ARG A 96 -4.73 26.61 2.29
C ARG A 96 -4.76 26.88 3.80
N LYS A 97 -5.96 26.89 4.42
CA LYS A 97 -6.12 27.11 5.87
C LYS A 97 -5.46 26.01 6.70
N GLN A 98 -5.69 24.75 6.32
CA GLN A 98 -5.11 23.59 6.99
C GLN A 98 -3.58 23.57 6.83
N THR A 99 -3.08 23.82 5.62
CA THR A 99 -1.65 23.89 5.34
C THR A 99 -0.97 24.99 6.17
N ARG A 100 -1.56 26.18 6.25
CA ARG A 100 -1.04 27.28 7.08
C ARG A 100 -0.99 26.89 8.55
N GLN A 101 -2.06 26.29 9.07
CA GLN A 101 -2.12 25.86 10.47
C GLN A 101 -1.07 24.78 10.77
N ALA A 102 -0.92 23.81 9.88
CA ALA A 102 0.08 22.74 10.01
C ALA A 102 1.51 23.29 10.04
N ILE A 103 1.84 24.25 9.15
CA ILE A 103 3.14 24.91 9.13
C ILE A 103 3.41 25.60 10.48
N ILE A 104 2.47 26.41 10.98
CA ILE A 104 2.62 27.10 12.27
C ILE A 104 2.82 26.10 13.42
N ALA A 105 2.07 25.00 13.42
CA ALA A 105 2.19 23.95 14.43
C ALA A 105 3.57 23.28 14.38
N LEU A 106 4.09 22.94 13.19
CA LEU A 106 5.42 22.36 13.01
C LEU A 106 6.52 23.30 13.53
N PHE A 107 6.43 24.60 13.24
CA PHE A 107 7.38 25.57 13.77
C PHE A 107 7.35 25.63 15.30
N LYS A 108 6.15 25.67 15.91
CA LYS A 108 6.01 25.70 17.38
C LYS A 108 6.57 24.43 18.03
N ASP A 109 6.32 23.27 17.44
CA ASP A 109 6.84 22.00 17.94
C ASP A 109 8.37 21.95 17.86
N ASN A 110 8.95 22.36 16.72
CA ASN A 110 10.40 22.45 16.54
C ASN A 110 11.05 23.37 17.58
N LEU A 111 10.48 24.55 17.83
CA LEU A 111 10.97 25.48 18.85
C LEU A 111 10.86 24.89 20.27
N THR A 112 9.77 24.17 20.55
CA THR A 112 9.57 23.50 21.85
C THR A 112 10.60 22.39 22.06
N LYS A 113 10.85 21.56 21.03
CA LYS A 113 11.88 20.52 21.05
C LYS A 113 13.28 21.10 21.22
N LEU A 114 13.58 22.18 20.52
CA LEU A 114 14.85 22.89 20.65
C LEU A 114 15.06 23.42 22.06
N ARG A 115 14.05 24.10 22.64
CA ARG A 115 14.09 24.58 24.03
C ARG A 115 14.37 23.44 25.02
N LYS A 116 13.72 22.28 24.86
CA LYS A 116 13.96 21.11 25.72
C LYS A 116 15.40 20.62 25.65
N ARG A 117 16.00 20.59 24.45
CA ARG A 117 17.40 20.16 24.24
C ARG A 117 18.41 21.17 24.79
N LEU A 118 18.10 22.46 24.73
CA LEU A 118 19.02 23.51 25.18
C LEU A 118 18.92 23.80 26.69
N ASN A 119 17.79 23.49 27.33
CA ASN A 119 17.59 23.69 28.77
C ASN A 119 18.05 22.51 29.64
N VAL A 120 19.01 21.70 29.18
CA VAL A 120 19.63 20.67 30.02
C VAL A 120 20.52 21.39 31.03
N ARG A 121 20.12 21.40 32.30
CA ARG A 121 20.96 21.88 33.41
C ARG A 121 22.13 20.90 33.57
N PHE A 122 23.35 21.42 33.55
CA PHE A 122 24.51 20.72 34.11
C PHE A 122 24.39 20.65 35.64
#